data_AF-A0A960KXE0-F1
#
_entry.id   AF-A0A960KXE0-F1
#
_cell.length_a   1.000
_cell.length_b   1.000
_cell.length_c   1.000
_cell.angle_alpha   90.00
_cell.angle_beta   90.00
_cell.angle_gamma   90.00
#
_symmetry.space_group_name_H-M   'P 1'
#
loop_
_entity.id
_entity.type
_entity.pdbx_description
1 polymer ?
#
loop_
_entity_poly.entity_id
_entity_poly.type
_entity_poly.pdbx_seq_one_letter_code
_entity_poly.pdbx_strand_id
1 'polypeptide(L)'
;YKLYNLGIREVKRETFHSSLEMAGDVLKALGLNFSARTQALETFRKHDEALIEDMYPHQNDLSQLASRAKQAVTELENLFDREESQ
;
A
#
# COMPACT_ATOMS: atom_id res chain seq x y z
N TYR A 1 -11.12 9.59 -3.41
CA TYR A 1 -10.76 10.75 -4.26
C TYR A 1 -11.52 12.06 -3.99
N LYS A 2 -12.75 12.04 -3.43
CA LYS A 2 -13.51 13.27 -3.13
C LYS A 2 -12.71 14.34 -2.35
N LEU A 3 -11.94 13.95 -1.33
CA LEU A 3 -11.10 14.87 -0.56
C LEU A 3 -9.97 15.47 -1.41
N TYR A 4 -9.33 14.68 -2.29
CA TYR A 4 -8.32 15.17 -3.21
C TYR A 4 -8.90 16.17 -4.23
N ASN A 5 -10.15 15.97 -4.67
CA ASN A 5 -10.86 16.93 -5.53
C ASN A 5 -11.12 18.28 -4.84
N LEU A 6 -11.19 18.29 -3.50
CA LEU A 6 -11.28 19.50 -2.69
C LEU A 6 -9.91 20.12 -2.37
N GLY A 7 -8.83 19.58 -2.94
CA GLY A 7 -7.45 20.03 -2.68
C GLY A 7 -6.85 19.51 -1.37
N ILE A 8 -7.56 18.65 -0.63
CA ILE A 8 -7.08 18.09 0.63
C ILE A 8 -6.16 16.90 0.32
N ARG A 9 -4.88 17.02 0.68
CA ARG A 9 -3.85 15.98 0.46
C ARG A 9 -3.56 15.16 1.71
N GLU A 10 -3.72 15.74 2.89
CA GLU A 10 -3.55 15.05 4.17
C GLU A 10 -4.78 14.21 4.52
N VAL A 11 -4.94 13.08 3.82
CA VAL A 11 -6.07 12.17 4.02
C VAL A 11 -5.62 10.95 4.83
N LYS A 12 -6.28 10.70 5.95
CA LYS A 12 -6.17 9.44 6.69
C LYS A 12 -7.34 8.54 6.34
N ARG A 13 -7.06 7.36 5.80
CA ARG A 13 -8.07 6.32 5.57
C ARG A 13 -8.35 5.63 6.90
N GLU A 14 -9.61 5.66 7.32
CA GLU A 14 -10.09 5.27 8.64
C GLU A 14 -9.54 3.91 9.13
N THR A 15 -9.57 2.89 8.28
CA THR A 15 -9.15 1.52 8.66
C THR A 15 -7.72 1.17 8.29
N PHE A 16 -7.01 2.04 7.55
CA PHE A 16 -5.72 1.68 6.96
C PHE A 16 -4.65 1.40 8.01
N HIS A 17 -4.59 2.24 9.04
CA HIS A 17 -3.58 2.08 10.10
C HIS A 17 -3.79 0.77 10.87
N SER A 18 -5.01 0.50 11.32
CA SER A 18 -5.32 -0.75 12.03
C SER A 18 -5.11 -1.98 11.14
N SER A 19 -5.36 -1.89 9.83
CA SER A 19 -5.04 -2.97 8.89
C SER A 19 -3.54 -3.26 8.79
N LEU A 20 -2.68 -2.23 8.84
CA LEU A 20 -1.22 -2.41 8.88
C LEU A 20 -0.77 -3.07 10.19
N GLU A 21 -1.36 -2.67 11.33
CA GLU A 21 -1.07 -3.31 12.62
C GLU A 21 -1.44 -4.80 12.59
N MET A 22 -2.65 -5.13 12.10
CA MET A 22 -3.09 -6.51 11.95
C MET A 22 -2.18 -7.33 11.02
N ALA A 23 -1.77 -6.77 9.88
CA ALA A 23 -0.81 -7.41 9.00
C ALA A 23 0.53 -7.67 9.72
N GLY A 24 0.98 -6.72 10.54
CA GLY A 24 2.16 -6.87 11.39
C GLY A 24 2.05 -8.03 12.36
N ASP A 25 0.92 -8.19 13.04
CA ASP A 25 0.66 -9.29 13.95
C ASP A 25 0.68 -10.65 13.24
N VAL A 26 0.11 -10.72 12.03
CA VAL A 26 0.17 -11.93 11.19
C VAL A 26 1.62 -12.26 10.83
N LEU A 27 2.40 -11.30 10.34
CA LEU A 27 3.82 -11.50 10.00
C LEU A 27 4.64 -11.96 11.21
N LYS A 28 4.36 -11.39 12.40
CA LYS A 28 4.97 -11.83 13.66
C LYS A 28 4.62 -13.28 13.97
N ALA A 29 3.35 -13.67 13.83
CA ALA A 29 2.89 -15.04 14.07
C ALA A 29 3.52 -16.05 13.09
N LEU A 30 3.84 -15.60 11.87
CA LEU A 30 4.57 -16.39 10.86
C LEU A 30 6.09 -16.47 11.13
N GLY A 31 6.60 -15.83 12.19
CA GLY A 31 7.99 -15.95 12.63
C GLY A 31 8.92 -14.84 12.17
N LEU A 32 8.42 -13.78 11.51
CA LEU A 32 9.26 -12.66 11.13
C LEU A 32 9.71 -11.88 12.37
N ASN A 33 11.00 -11.53 12.40
CA ASN A 33 11.56 -10.68 13.44
C ASN A 33 11.06 -9.22 13.33
N PHE A 34 11.29 -8.43 14.36
CA PHE A 34 10.84 -7.04 14.43
C PHE A 34 11.30 -6.19 13.22
N SER A 35 12.57 -6.34 12.82
CA SER A 35 13.14 -5.55 11.72
C SER A 35 12.47 -5.89 10.40
N ALA A 36 12.39 -7.18 10.06
CA ALA A 36 11.81 -7.66 8.80
C ALA A 36 10.33 -7.27 8.68
N ARG A 37 9.54 -7.44 9.75
CA ARG A 37 8.15 -6.99 9.77
C ARG A 37 8.02 -5.48 9.58
N THR A 38 8.82 -4.70 10.30
CA THR A 38 8.75 -3.22 10.23
C THR A 38 9.09 -2.73 8.83
N GLN A 39 10.13 -3.32 8.21
CA GLN A 39 10.48 -3.04 6.82
C GLN A 39 9.33 -3.39 5.88
N ALA A 40 8.75 -4.59 5.98
CA ALA A 40 7.65 -5.02 5.12
C ALA A 40 6.43 -4.08 5.20
N LEU A 41 6.05 -3.66 6.41
CA LEU A 41 4.94 -2.73 6.63
C LEU A 41 5.22 -1.34 6.07
N GLU A 42 6.44 -0.82 6.25
CA GLU A 42 6.83 0.50 5.72
C GLU A 42 6.89 0.50 4.19
N THR A 43 7.40 -0.58 3.61
CA THR A 43 7.43 -0.81 2.17
C THR A 43 6.01 -0.84 1.58
N PHE A 44 5.11 -1.64 2.17
CA PHE A 44 3.70 -1.66 1.77
C PHE A 44 3.06 -0.28 1.87
N ARG A 45 3.26 0.41 3.00
CA ARG A 45 2.67 1.72 3.28
C ARG A 45 3.06 2.75 2.23
N LYS A 46 4.36 2.84 1.89
CA LYS A 46 4.86 3.77 0.86
C LYS A 46 4.28 3.45 -0.51
N HIS A 47 4.22 2.18 -0.88
CA HIS A 47 3.66 1.76 -2.17
C HIS A 47 2.17 2.12 -2.30
N ASP A 48 1.38 1.80 -1.28
CA ASP A 48 -0.05 2.08 -1.29
C ASP A 48 -0.39 3.58 -1.22
N GLU A 49 0.39 4.39 -0.49
CA GLU A 49 0.28 5.86 -0.51
C GLU A 49 0.57 6.43 -1.91
N ALA A 50 1.64 5.96 -2.57
CA ALA A 50 1.99 6.36 -3.94
C ALA A 50 0.92 5.92 -4.96
N LEU A 51 0.36 4.72 -4.78
CA LEU A 51 -0.69 4.18 -5.64
C LEU A 51 -1.95 5.07 -5.64
N ILE A 52 -2.35 5.62 -4.50
CA ILE A 52 -3.50 6.54 -4.43
C ILE A 52 -3.26 7.80 -5.25
N GLU A 53 -2.04 8.34 -5.22
CA GLU A 53 -1.69 9.53 -6.01
C GLU A 53 -1.69 9.23 -7.51
N ASP A 54 -1.15 8.07 -7.90
CA ASP A 54 -1.12 7.61 -9.28
C ASP A 54 -2.51 7.30 -9.85
N MET A 55 -3.41 6.75 -9.02
CA MET A 55 -4.78 6.43 -9.42
C MET A 55 -5.71 7.66 -9.44
N TYR A 56 -5.35 8.73 -8.73
CA TYR A 56 -6.20 9.93 -8.61
C TYR A 56 -6.59 10.60 -9.94
N PRO A 57 -5.67 10.82 -10.91
CA PRO A 57 -6.02 11.34 -12.24
C PRO A 57 -7.08 10.50 -12.97
N HIS A 58 -7.11 9.21 -12.68
CA HIS A 58 -7.97 8.21 -13.33
C HIS A 58 -9.24 7.88 -12.51
N GLN A 59 -9.55 8.67 -11.48
CA GLN A 59 -10.62 8.39 -10.51
C GLN A 59 -12.02 8.15 -11.11
N ASN A 60 -12.28 8.59 -12.34
CA ASN A 60 -13.56 8.46 -13.03
C ASN A 60 -13.60 7.25 -14.01
N ASP A 61 -12.49 6.52 -14.18
CA ASP A 61 -12.41 5.34 -15.03
C ASP A 61 -12.21 4.08 -14.17
N LEU A 62 -13.33 3.44 -13.80
CA LEU A 62 -13.30 2.24 -12.97
C LEU A 62 -12.51 1.08 -13.59
N SER A 63 -12.50 0.96 -14.91
CA SER A 63 -11.78 -0.10 -15.62
C SER A 63 -10.27 0.11 -15.50
N GLN A 64 -9.82 1.35 -15.68
CA GLN A 64 -8.42 1.73 -15.50
C GLN A 64 -7.98 1.56 -14.04
N LEU A 65 -8.80 1.98 -13.07
CA LEU A 65 -8.52 1.79 -11.65
C LEU A 65 -8.38 0.30 -11.28
N ALA A 66 -9.27 -0.55 -11.78
CA ALA A 66 -9.21 -1.99 -11.52
C ALA A 66 -7.97 -2.64 -12.16
N SER A 67 -7.61 -2.23 -13.39
CA SER A 67 -6.40 -2.69 -14.05
C SER A 67 -5.14 -2.27 -13.28
N ARG A 68 -5.09 -1.00 -12.85
CA ARG A 68 -3.96 -0.45 -12.08
C ARG A 68 -3.80 -1.12 -10.73
N ALA A 69 -4.89 -1.38 -10.03
CA ALA A 69 -4.87 -2.10 -8.75
C ALA A 69 -4.27 -3.51 -8.89
N LYS A 70 -4.58 -4.23 -9.98
CA LYS A 70 -3.95 -5.53 -10.26
C LYS A 70 -2.45 -5.42 -10.51
N GLN A 71 -2.03 -4.43 -11.30
CA GLN A 71 -0.61 -4.17 -11.55
C GLN A 71 0.14 -3.82 -10.26
N ALA A 72 -0.50 -3.05 -9.37
CA ALA A 72 0.09 -2.66 -8.09
C ALA A 72 0.40 -3.84 -7.19
N VAL A 73 -0.38 -4.93 -7.25
CA VAL A 73 -0.09 -6.16 -6.51
C VAL A 73 1.21 -6.78 -7.01
N THR A 74 1.35 -6.95 -8.34
CA THR A 74 2.56 -7.50 -8.94
C THR A 74 3.78 -6.59 -8.72
N GLU A 75 3.62 -5.28 -8.76
CA GLU A 75 4.69 -4.32 -8.43
C GLU A 75 5.18 -4.48 -6.98
N LEU A 76 4.25 -4.66 -6.04
CA LEU A 76 4.55 -4.85 -4.63
C LEU A 76 5.27 -6.19 -4.37
N GLU A 77 4.82 -7.27 -5.00
CA GLU A 77 5.51 -8.57 -4.95
C GLU A 77 6.96 -8.44 -5.42
N ASN A 78 7.18 -7.85 -6.60
CA ASN A 78 8.52 -7.61 -7.12
C ASN A 78 9.37 -6.72 -6.21
N LEU A 79 8.76 -5.78 -5.49
CA LEU A 79 9.47 -4.91 -4.57
C LEU A 79 9.98 -5.72 -3.37
N PHE A 80 9.15 -6.59 -2.79
CA PHE A 80 9.59 -7.49 -1.72
C PHE A 80 10.69 -8.46 -2.18
N ASP A 81 10.57 -9.05 -3.36
CA ASP A 81 11.60 -9.96 -3.89
C ASP A 81 12.97 -9.27 -4.01
N ARG A 82 12.98 -7.99 -4.43
CA ARG A 82 14.21 -7.20 -4.55
C ARG A 82 14.81 -6.86 -3.19
N GLU A 83 14.00 -6.64 -2.17
CA GLU A 83 14.47 -6.35 -0.81
C GLU A 83 15.00 -7.60 -0.10
N GLU A 84 14.42 -8.77 -0.37
CA GLU A 84 14.93 -10.05 0.16
C GLU A 84 16.26 -10.46 -0.49
N SER A 85 16.47 -10.12 -1.76
CA SER A 85 17.71 -10.44 -2.49
C SER A 85 18.92 -9.56 -2.15
N GLN A 86 18.75 -8.53 -1.30
CA GLN A 86 19.79 -7.56 -0.91
C GLN A 86 20.38 -7.89 0.47
#